data_AF-A0A7G8HDJ6-F1
#
_entry.id   AF-A0A7G8HDJ6-F1
#
_cell.length_a   1.000
_cell.length_b   1.000
_cell.length_c   1.000
_cell.angle_alpha   90.00
_cell.angle_beta   90.00
_cell.angle_gamma   90.00
#
_symmetry.space_group_name_H-M   'P 1'
#
loop_
_entity.id
_entity.type
_entity.pdbx_description
1 polymer ?
#
loop_
_entity_poly.entity_id
_entity_poly.type
_entity_poly.pdbx_seq_one_letter_code
_entity_poly.pdbx_strand_id
1 'polypeptide(L)'
;MRAALALLLMILPASAADLEQLQRSLLHHGFTIDVRQPPGQAYGRFIPAEKRLEISPLVRELGITRAVLLHEAVHAAQSCPNGALSLIGVQRKVDPAVSSRIRYILGNHYKANKTALEQEAFVIQSQPDAEQLIITALNQRCSL
;
A
#
# COMPACT_ATOMS: atom_id res chain seq x y z
N MET A 1 39.77 23.29 21.21
CA MET A 1 38.98 22.29 21.97
C MET A 1 37.68 22.05 21.24
N ARG A 2 37.17 20.82 21.36
CA ARG A 2 36.18 20.14 20.51
C ARG A 2 34.87 20.92 20.26
N ALA A 3 34.43 20.88 19.00
CA ALA A 3 33.08 21.19 18.56
C ALA A 3 32.07 20.21 19.20
N ALA A 4 30.90 20.72 19.56
CA ALA A 4 29.71 19.92 19.81
C ALA A 4 28.54 20.58 19.08
N LEU A 5 28.44 20.28 17.79
CA LEU A 5 27.25 20.53 17.00
C LEU A 5 26.20 19.53 17.49
N ALA A 6 25.33 19.96 18.40
CA ALA A 6 24.19 19.17 18.84
C ALA A 6 23.15 19.16 17.71
N LEU A 7 23.32 18.22 16.78
CA LEU A 7 22.30 17.91 15.79
C LEU A 7 21.19 17.11 16.50
N LEU A 8 20.23 17.83 17.09
CA LEU A 8 18.93 17.23 17.41
C LEU A 8 18.24 16.94 16.08
N LEU A 9 18.42 15.70 15.59
CA LEU A 9 17.55 15.09 14.60
C LEU A 9 16.15 15.04 15.20
N MET A 10 15.31 16.01 14.86
CA MET A 10 13.88 15.95 15.11
C MET A 10 13.34 14.72 14.38
N ILE A 11 12.98 13.68 15.14
CA ILE A 11 12.20 12.57 14.61
C ILE A 11 10.76 13.10 14.48
N LEU A 12 10.47 13.71 13.33
CA LEU A 12 9.10 14.00 12.95
C LEU A 12 8.38 12.66 12.74
N PRO A 13 7.18 12.46 13.31
CA PRO A 13 6.38 11.30 12.96
C PRO A 13 6.03 11.42 11.47
N ALA A 14 6.38 10.39 10.69
CA ALA A 14 6.01 10.31 9.29
C ALA A 14 4.48 10.19 9.17
N SER A 15 3.80 11.34 9.18
CA SER A 15 2.43 11.46 8.69
C SER A 15 2.41 11.00 7.22
N ALA A 16 1.24 10.64 6.68
CA ALA A 16 1.07 10.24 5.28
C ALA A 16 1.44 11.32 4.23
N ALA A 17 2.05 12.44 4.65
CA ALA A 17 2.70 13.43 3.79
C ALA A 17 3.70 12.80 2.80
N ASP A 18 4.26 11.63 3.12
CA ASP A 18 5.23 10.92 2.27
C ASP A 18 4.61 10.12 1.10
N LEU A 19 3.30 10.20 0.85
CA LEU A 19 2.62 9.48 -0.26
C LEU A 19 1.78 10.41 -1.15
N GLU A 20 2.04 11.71 -1.15
CA GLU A 20 1.30 12.66 -1.99
C GLU A 20 1.45 12.37 -3.49
N GLN A 21 2.60 11.87 -3.92
CA GLN A 21 2.82 11.51 -5.32
C GLN A 21 1.99 10.29 -5.71
N LEU A 22 1.97 9.25 -4.86
CA LEU A 22 1.11 8.10 -5.06
C LEU A 22 -0.36 8.48 -5.15
N GLN A 23 -0.84 9.31 -4.21
CA GLN A 23 -2.24 9.76 -4.21
C GLN A 23 -2.59 10.50 -5.51
N ARG A 24 -1.73 11.42 -5.96
CA ARG A 24 -1.92 12.11 -7.25
C ARG A 24 -1.92 11.14 -8.43
N SER A 25 -1.05 10.12 -8.42
CA SER A 25 -1.00 9.11 -9.48
C SER A 25 -2.28 8.27 -9.50
N LEU A 26 -2.80 7.85 -8.35
CA LEU A 26 -4.08 7.15 -8.24
C LEU A 26 -5.23 8.00 -8.81
N LEU A 27 -5.33 9.26 -8.40
CA LEU A 27 -6.37 10.18 -8.89
C LEU A 27 -6.25 10.40 -10.41
N HIS A 28 -5.03 10.56 -10.92
CA HIS A 28 -4.77 10.72 -12.35
C HIS A 28 -5.29 9.52 -13.17
N HIS A 29 -5.15 8.30 -12.65
CA HIS A 29 -5.62 7.06 -13.28
C HIS A 29 -7.11 6.75 -13.03
N GLY A 30 -7.85 7.72 -12.48
CA GLY A 30 -9.29 7.64 -12.26
C GLY A 30 -9.70 6.83 -11.04
N PHE A 31 -8.78 6.60 -10.09
CA PHE A 31 -9.11 6.05 -8.79
C PHE A 31 -9.57 7.14 -7.83
N THR A 32 -10.35 6.76 -6.81
CA THR A 32 -10.78 7.63 -5.72
C THR A 32 -10.28 7.10 -4.37
N ILE A 33 -10.08 7.99 -3.41
CA ILE A 33 -9.64 7.64 -2.05
C ILE A 33 -10.61 8.26 -1.07
N ASP A 34 -11.39 7.41 -0.39
CA ASP A 34 -12.40 7.81 0.56
C ASP A 34 -11.94 7.50 1.99
N VAL A 35 -11.90 8.53 2.84
CA VAL A 35 -11.64 8.35 4.27
C VAL A 35 -12.94 7.96 4.96
N ARG A 36 -13.17 6.65 5.11
CA ARG A 36 -14.34 6.08 5.76
C ARG A 36 -14.01 4.68 6.28
N GLN A 37 -14.71 4.24 7.32
CA GLN A 37 -14.54 2.90 7.88
C GLN A 37 -15.05 1.83 6.89
N PRO A 38 -14.19 0.91 6.39
CA PRO A 38 -14.65 -0.23 5.61
C PRO A 38 -15.49 -1.19 6.47
N PRO A 39 -16.38 -2.02 5.87
CA PRO A 39 -17.18 -2.99 6.61
C PRO A 39 -16.32 -3.98 7.42
N GLY A 40 -16.83 -4.37 8.58
CA GLY A 40 -16.13 -5.25 9.50
C GLY A 40 -14.99 -4.53 10.24
N GLN A 41 -13.89 -5.24 10.48
CA GLN A 41 -12.73 -4.73 11.22
C GLN A 41 -11.54 -4.39 10.29
N ALA A 42 -11.81 -4.16 8.99
CA ALA A 42 -10.77 -3.83 8.02
C ALA A 42 -10.30 -2.37 8.18
N TYR A 43 -9.01 -2.13 7.95
CA TYR A 43 -8.43 -0.79 7.95
C TYR A 43 -8.36 -0.15 6.56
N GLY A 44 -8.30 -0.98 5.52
CA GLY A 44 -8.33 -0.57 4.12
C GLY A 44 -9.23 -1.50 3.32
N ARG A 45 -9.76 -1.00 2.20
CA ARG A 45 -10.46 -1.82 1.22
C ARG A 45 -10.42 -1.20 -0.17
N PHE A 46 -9.92 -1.94 -1.15
CA PHE A 46 -10.06 -1.62 -2.55
C PHE A 46 -11.33 -2.25 -3.15
N ILE A 47 -12.09 -1.46 -3.92
CA ILE A 47 -13.33 -1.86 -4.59
C ILE A 47 -13.11 -1.72 -6.11
N PRO A 48 -12.75 -2.80 -6.82
CA PRO A 48 -12.36 -2.73 -8.24
C PRO A 48 -13.43 -2.12 -9.14
N ALA A 49 -14.70 -2.50 -8.93
CA ALA A 49 -15.83 -2.03 -9.74
C ALA A 49 -16.05 -0.51 -9.69
N GLU A 50 -15.58 0.13 -8.62
CA GLU A 50 -15.76 1.57 -8.38
C GLU A 50 -14.43 2.33 -8.49
N LYS A 51 -13.31 1.64 -8.77
CA LYS A 51 -11.95 2.20 -8.67
C LYS A 51 -11.74 2.98 -7.36
N ARG A 52 -12.34 2.50 -6.26
CA ARG A 52 -12.33 3.21 -4.97
C ARG A 52 -11.46 2.50 -3.95
N LEU A 53 -10.60 3.26 -3.29
CA LEU A 53 -9.90 2.88 -2.08
C LEU A 53 -10.65 3.47 -0.89
N GLU A 54 -11.02 2.65 0.08
CA GLU A 54 -11.54 3.10 1.36
C GLU A 54 -10.46 2.95 2.41
N ILE A 55 -10.20 4.01 3.16
CA ILE A 55 -9.18 4.06 4.20
C ILE A 55 -9.87 4.44 5.51
N SER A 56 -9.80 3.55 6.50
CA SER A 56 -10.36 3.81 7.84
C SER A 56 -9.71 5.05 8.45
N PRO A 57 -10.46 5.96 9.07
CA PRO A 57 -9.87 7.12 9.76
C PRO A 57 -8.94 6.72 10.92
N LEU A 58 -9.09 5.51 11.48
CA LEU A 58 -8.30 5.01 12.61
C LEU A 58 -6.83 4.77 12.25
N VAL A 59 -6.51 4.58 10.96
CA VAL A 59 -5.13 4.27 10.53
C VAL A 59 -4.14 5.38 10.84
N ARG A 60 -4.62 6.61 11.02
CA ARG A 60 -3.78 7.75 11.43
C ARG A 60 -3.41 7.65 12.89
N GLU A 61 -4.38 7.37 13.75
CA GLU A 61 -4.18 7.23 15.20
C GLU A 61 -3.31 6.02 15.53
N LEU A 62 -3.46 4.94 14.75
CA LEU A 62 -2.66 3.72 14.88
C LEU A 62 -1.27 3.82 14.23
N GLY A 63 -0.96 4.91 13.52
CA GLY A 63 0.34 5.07 12.84
C GLY A 63 0.57 4.11 11.67
N ILE A 64 -0.49 3.53 11.09
CA ILE A 64 -0.42 2.53 10.01
C ILE A 64 -0.92 3.06 8.66
N THR A 65 -1.11 4.39 8.53
CA THR A 65 -1.67 5.00 7.31
C THR A 65 -0.89 4.64 6.06
N ARG A 66 0.45 4.76 6.10
CA ARG A 66 1.34 4.46 4.97
C ARG A 66 1.17 3.01 4.51
N ALA A 67 1.19 2.07 5.46
CA ALA A 67 1.09 0.65 5.19
C ALA A 67 -0.24 0.31 4.51
N VAL A 68 -1.35 0.82 5.04
CA VAL A 68 -2.70 0.57 4.50
C VAL A 68 -2.87 1.20 3.13
N LEU A 69 -2.47 2.46 2.94
CA LEU A 69 -2.60 3.13 1.65
C LEU A 69 -1.76 2.45 0.55
N LEU A 70 -0.53 2.06 0.86
CA LEU A 70 0.31 1.31 -0.10
C LEU A 70 -0.36 0.00 -0.50
N HIS A 71 -0.90 -0.75 0.47
CA HIS A 71 -1.55 -2.04 0.22
C HIS A 71 -2.72 -1.89 -0.76
N GLU A 72 -3.65 -0.99 -0.47
CA GLU A 72 -4.82 -0.76 -1.34
C GLU A 72 -4.41 -0.19 -2.71
N ALA A 73 -3.32 0.59 -2.78
CA ALA A 73 -2.78 1.08 -4.04
C ALA A 73 -2.13 -0.02 -4.90
N VAL A 74 -1.56 -1.07 -4.29
CA VAL A 74 -1.15 -2.26 -5.05
C VAL A 74 -2.37 -2.90 -5.71
N HIS A 75 -3.47 -3.06 -4.96
CA HIS A 75 -4.70 -3.62 -5.53
C HIS A 75 -5.28 -2.77 -6.68
N ALA A 76 -5.16 -1.44 -6.57
CA ALA A 76 -5.48 -0.54 -7.68
C ALA A 76 -4.68 -0.87 -8.95
N ALA A 77 -3.35 -1.01 -8.84
CA ALA A 77 -2.50 -1.40 -9.97
C ALA A 77 -2.78 -2.83 -10.47
N GLN A 78 -3.06 -3.78 -9.57
CA GLN A 78 -3.45 -5.15 -9.91
C GLN A 78 -4.77 -5.21 -10.68
N SER A 79 -5.68 -4.25 -10.45
CA SER A 79 -6.97 -4.18 -11.15
C SER A 79 -6.86 -3.72 -12.60
N CYS A 80 -5.78 -3.06 -12.99
CA CYS A 80 -5.57 -2.63 -14.36
C CYS A 80 -5.07 -3.80 -15.25
N PRO A 81 -5.42 -3.83 -16.55
CA PRO A 81 -6.14 -2.78 -17.29
C PRO A 81 -7.68 -2.89 -17.27
N ASN A 82 -8.25 -4.03 -16.90
CA ASN A 82 -9.65 -4.37 -17.21
C ASN A 82 -10.60 -4.40 -15.99
N GLY A 83 -10.12 -4.00 -14.81
CA GLY A 83 -10.85 -4.04 -13.54
C GLY A 83 -10.77 -5.40 -12.82
N ALA A 84 -10.25 -6.45 -13.46
CA ALA A 84 -10.02 -7.74 -12.82
C ALA A 84 -8.63 -7.78 -12.17
N LEU A 85 -8.57 -8.22 -10.91
CA LEU A 85 -7.30 -8.33 -10.18
C LEU A 85 -6.41 -9.40 -10.82
N SER A 86 -5.19 -9.00 -11.19
CA SER A 86 -4.14 -9.87 -11.68
C SER A 86 -2.79 -9.43 -11.13
N LEU A 87 -1.83 -10.34 -11.08
CA LEU A 87 -0.49 -10.04 -10.56
C LEU A 87 0.18 -8.94 -11.40
N ILE A 88 0.91 -8.06 -10.73
CA ILE A 88 1.80 -7.07 -11.36
C ILE A 88 3.05 -7.78 -11.90
N GLY A 89 3.49 -8.85 -11.21
CA GLY A 89 4.69 -9.62 -11.53
C GLY A 89 5.95 -9.12 -10.80
N VAL A 90 5.81 -8.38 -9.70
CA VAL A 90 6.96 -7.82 -8.98
C VAL A 90 7.64 -8.89 -8.15
N GLN A 91 8.88 -9.21 -8.49
CA GLN A 91 9.73 -10.09 -7.70
C GLN A 91 10.73 -9.27 -6.88
N ARG A 92 10.63 -9.37 -5.56
CA ARG A 92 11.52 -8.70 -4.61
C ARG A 92 11.89 -9.65 -3.48
N LYS A 93 13.10 -9.48 -2.96
CA LYS A 93 13.50 -10.17 -1.73
C LYS A 93 12.83 -9.48 -0.56
N VAL A 94 12.33 -10.27 0.37
CA VAL A 94 11.81 -9.81 1.66
C VAL A 94 12.65 -10.43 2.77
N ASP A 95 12.85 -9.67 3.84
CA ASP A 95 13.52 -10.19 5.03
C ASP A 95 12.77 -11.45 5.55
N PRO A 96 13.46 -12.48 6.05
CA PRO A 96 12.81 -13.69 6.56
C PRO A 96 11.74 -13.44 7.64
N ALA A 97 11.93 -12.45 8.50
CA ALA A 97 10.94 -12.08 9.52
C ALA A 97 9.68 -11.49 8.87
N VAL A 98 9.86 -10.61 7.88
CA VAL A 98 8.75 -10.05 7.08
C VAL A 98 8.03 -11.18 6.33
N SER A 99 8.77 -12.08 5.68
CA SER A 99 8.20 -13.24 4.99
C SER A 99 7.36 -14.12 5.92
N SER A 100 7.85 -14.38 7.13
CA SER A 100 7.12 -15.16 8.15
C SER A 100 5.83 -14.46 8.56
N ARG A 101 5.88 -13.14 8.77
CA ARG A 101 4.69 -12.34 9.10
C ARG A 101 3.66 -12.36 8.00
N ILE A 102 4.08 -12.24 6.74
CA ILE A 102 3.17 -12.30 5.59
C ILE A 102 2.48 -13.66 5.53
N ARG A 103 3.24 -14.77 5.65
CA ARG A 103 2.66 -16.12 5.67
C ARG A 103 1.64 -16.29 6.79
N TYR A 104 1.93 -15.79 7.99
CA TYR A 104 1.00 -15.82 9.11
C TYR A 104 -0.30 -15.05 8.78
N ILE A 105 -0.19 -13.84 8.23
CA ILE A 105 -1.37 -13.03 7.89
C ILE A 105 -2.23 -13.76 6.84
N LEU A 106 -1.60 -14.25 5.77
CA LEU A 106 -2.31 -14.92 4.68
C LEU A 106 -2.99 -16.22 5.15
N GLY A 107 -2.34 -16.99 6.02
CA GLY A 107 -2.89 -18.24 6.54
C GLY A 107 -4.07 -18.08 7.49
N ASN A 108 -4.20 -16.92 8.15
CA ASN A 108 -5.23 -16.69 9.18
C ASN A 108 -6.36 -15.75 8.76
N HIS A 109 -6.11 -14.86 7.77
CA HIS A 109 -7.04 -13.76 7.48
C HIS A 109 -7.52 -13.70 6.03
N TYR A 110 -7.02 -14.56 5.13
CA TYR A 110 -7.36 -14.50 3.70
C TYR A 110 -7.83 -15.85 3.14
N LYS A 111 -8.70 -15.78 2.12
CA LYS A 111 -9.16 -16.96 1.37
C LYS A 111 -8.06 -17.45 0.43
N ALA A 112 -7.91 -18.77 0.32
CA ALA A 112 -6.87 -19.41 -0.48
C ALA A 112 -6.81 -18.96 -1.95
N ASN A 113 -7.95 -18.62 -2.55
CA ASN A 113 -8.03 -18.20 -3.96
C ASN A 113 -7.51 -16.77 -4.22
N LYS A 114 -7.20 -15.99 -3.17
CA LYS A 114 -6.60 -14.65 -3.29
C LYS A 114 -5.16 -14.57 -2.82
N THR A 115 -4.62 -15.65 -2.26
CA THR A 115 -3.32 -15.66 -1.57
C THR A 115 -2.18 -15.08 -2.40
N ALA A 116 -2.12 -15.35 -3.70
CA ALA A 116 -1.03 -14.82 -4.55
C ALA A 116 -1.09 -13.29 -4.72
N LEU A 117 -2.29 -12.72 -4.91
CA LEU A 117 -2.48 -11.27 -5.06
C LEU A 117 -2.12 -10.53 -3.77
N GLU A 118 -2.59 -11.06 -2.64
CA GLU A 118 -2.34 -10.52 -1.30
C GLU A 118 -0.86 -10.65 -0.92
N GLN A 119 -0.24 -11.80 -1.25
CA GLN A 119 1.20 -12.01 -1.06
C GLN A 119 2.03 -10.98 -1.83
N GLU A 120 1.68 -10.70 -3.09
CA GLU A 120 2.35 -9.67 -3.88
C GLU A 120 2.13 -8.28 -3.29
N ALA A 121 0.91 -7.97 -2.83
CA ALA A 121 0.60 -6.70 -2.17
C ALA A 121 1.46 -6.47 -0.93
N PHE A 122 1.55 -7.47 -0.04
CA PHE A 122 2.41 -7.37 1.14
C PHE A 122 3.90 -7.29 0.79
N VAL A 123 4.36 -8.02 -0.25
CA VAL A 123 5.75 -7.95 -0.70
C VAL A 123 6.08 -6.53 -1.16
N ILE A 124 5.27 -5.95 -2.05
CA ILE A 124 5.47 -4.58 -2.56
C ILE A 124 5.38 -3.56 -1.43
N GLN A 125 4.37 -3.65 -0.58
CA GLN A 125 4.16 -2.76 0.57
C GLN A 125 5.37 -2.73 1.52
N SER A 126 6.08 -3.86 1.68
CA SER A 126 7.24 -3.98 2.55
C SER A 126 8.54 -3.39 1.97
N GLN A 127 8.55 -2.98 0.69
CA GLN A 127 9.76 -2.46 0.06
C GLN A 127 10.05 -1.01 0.47
N PRO A 128 11.33 -0.61 0.56
CA PRO A 128 11.69 0.78 0.81
C PRO A 128 11.23 1.72 -0.32
N ASP A 129 11.24 1.23 -1.57
CA ASP A 129 10.83 1.94 -2.80
C ASP A 129 9.37 1.67 -3.20
N ALA A 130 8.52 1.19 -2.29
CA ALA A 130 7.15 0.75 -2.57
C ALA A 130 6.31 1.78 -3.35
N GLU A 131 6.37 3.06 -2.99
CA GLU A 131 5.64 4.12 -3.69
C GLU A 131 6.00 4.17 -5.17
N GLN A 132 7.30 4.18 -5.48
CA GLN A 132 7.78 4.25 -6.86
C GLN A 132 7.43 2.99 -7.65
N LEU A 133 7.47 1.81 -7.01
CA LEU A 133 7.02 0.57 -7.64
C LEU A 133 5.54 0.62 -8.03
N ILE A 134 4.68 1.13 -7.14
CA ILE A 134 3.24 1.22 -7.40
C ILE A 134 2.94 2.25 -8.48
N ILE A 135 3.56 3.45 -8.42
CA ILE A 135 3.38 4.47 -9.47
C ILE A 135 3.81 3.92 -10.83
N THR A 136 4.93 3.20 -10.88
CA THR A 136 5.41 2.57 -12.12
C THR A 136 4.40 1.54 -12.63
N ALA A 137 3.86 0.70 -11.75
CA ALA A 137 2.85 -0.28 -12.11
C ALA A 137 1.54 0.36 -12.60
N LEU A 138 1.08 1.42 -11.94
CA LEU A 138 -0.08 2.22 -12.39
C LEU A 138 0.16 2.75 -13.79
N ASN A 139 1.28 3.43 -14.04
CA ASN A 139 1.60 4.00 -15.35
C ASN A 139 1.73 2.96 -16.47
N GLN A 140 2.21 1.75 -16.16
CA GLN A 140 2.39 0.69 -17.14
C GLN A 140 1.10 -0.07 -17.48
N ARG A 141 0.19 -0.18 -16.51
CA ARG A 141 -0.97 -1.08 -16.62
C ARG A 141 -2.28 -0.33 -16.79
N CYS A 142 -2.41 0.83 -16.18
CA CYS A 142 -3.60 1.65 -16.24
C CYS A 142 -3.46 2.61 -17.43
N SER A 143 -3.92 2.16 -18.60
CA SER A 143 -4.13 3.09 -19.72
C SER A 143 -5.28 4.03 -19.36
N LEU A 144 -5.13 5.31 -19.72
CA LEU A 144 -6.21 6.30 -19.70
C LEU A 144 -7.21 6.04 -20.82
#